data_AF-A0A8D5U4R4-F1
#
_entry.id   AF-A0A8D5U4R4-F1
#
_cell.length_a   1.000
_cell.length_b   1.000
_cell.length_c   1.000
_cell.angle_alpha   90.00
_cell.angle_beta   90.00
_cell.angle_gamma   90.00
#
_symmetry.space_group_name_H-M   'P 1'
#
loop_
_entity.id
_entity.type
_entity.pdbx_description
1 polymer ?
#
loop_
_entity_poly.entity_id
_entity_poly.type
_entity_poly.pdbx_seq_one_letter_code
_entity_poly.pdbx_strand_id
1 'polypeptide(L)'
;MKLYYPLIFSAITIGLGTILLLNRVPIIITLGSVLDITLLLISSYFIYKNIKYSSLFGLIISVLQILGNSTDPTHLRALSEFGTTLYLSTLDVLMILSFYAFPLLYILLFSLQKLNKKEKI
;
A
#
# COMPACT_ATOMS: atom_id res chain seq x y z
N MET A 1 -17.14 8.38 -0.73
CA MET A 1 -15.97 8.54 0.17
C MET A 1 -14.72 8.74 -0.69
N LYS A 2 -13.65 9.33 -0.18
CA LYS A 2 -12.47 9.66 -1.00
C LYS A 2 -11.53 8.45 -1.08
N LEU A 3 -11.72 7.59 -2.08
CA LEU A 3 -10.94 6.35 -2.29
C LEU A 3 -9.44 6.57 -2.52
N TYR A 4 -9.05 7.78 -2.91
CA TYR A 4 -7.66 8.08 -3.22
C TYR A 4 -6.77 8.27 -1.98
N TYR A 5 -7.34 8.54 -0.79
CA TYR A 5 -6.55 8.78 0.43
C TYR A 5 -5.77 7.55 0.94
N PRO A 6 -6.37 6.36 1.07
CA PRO A 6 -5.60 5.18 1.51
C PRO A 6 -4.40 4.89 0.61
N LEU A 7 -4.54 5.08 -0.71
CA LEU A 7 -3.43 4.89 -1.65
C LEU A 7 -2.31 5.91 -1.43
N ILE A 8 -2.65 7.18 -1.15
CA ILE A 8 -1.64 8.21 -0.81
C ILE A 8 -0.93 7.87 0.49
N PHE A 9 -1.67 7.48 1.52
CA PHE A 9 -1.05 7.15 2.81
C PHE A 9 -0.14 5.93 2.71
N SER A 10 -0.56 4.90 1.96
CA SER A 10 0.31 3.76 1.61
C SER A 10 1.57 4.24 0.90
N ALA A 11 1.47 5.09 -0.11
CA ALA A 11 2.63 5.61 -0.84
C ALA A 11 3.60 6.40 0.07
N ILE A 12 3.07 7.22 0.98
CA ILE A 12 3.88 7.98 1.94
C ILE A 12 4.61 7.04 2.89
N THR A 13 3.93 6.03 3.45
CA THR A 13 4.57 5.10 4.40
C THR A 13 5.58 4.18 3.73
N ILE A 14 5.35 3.76 2.47
CA ILE A 14 6.37 3.06 1.68
C ILE A 14 7.57 3.99 1.49
N GLY A 15 7.36 5.25 1.10
CA GLY A 15 8.44 6.22 0.92
C GLY A 15 9.29 6.40 2.18
N LEU A 16 8.67 6.51 3.35
CA LEU A 16 9.38 6.57 4.63
C LEU A 16 10.19 5.29 4.89
N GLY A 17 9.60 4.11 4.66
CA GLY A 17 10.30 2.83 4.80
C GLY A 17 11.48 2.70 3.84
N THR A 18 11.32 3.11 2.57
CA THR A 18 12.38 3.10 1.56
C THR A 18 13.53 4.02 1.93
N ILE A 19 13.25 5.21 2.48
CA ILE A 19 14.30 6.14 2.95
C ILE A 19 15.10 5.51 4.09
N LEU A 20 14.44 4.88 5.05
CA LEU A 20 15.12 4.21 6.17
C LEU A 20 15.98 3.02 5.72
N LEU A 21 15.52 2.29 4.70
CA LEU A 21 16.20 1.13 4.13
C LEU A 21 17.26 1.48 3.06
N LEU A 22 17.46 2.77 2.75
CA LEU A 22 18.39 3.19 1.71
C LEU A 22 19.81 2.67 2.03
N ASN A 23 20.47 2.04 1.05
CA ASN A 23 21.79 1.39 1.20
C ASN A 23 21.83 0.23 2.22
N ARG A 24 20.70 -0.22 2.75
CA ARG A 24 20.58 -1.37 3.66
C ARG A 24 20.01 -2.61 2.98
N VAL A 25 19.35 -2.44 1.85
CA VAL A 25 18.74 -3.52 1.05
C VAL A 25 19.29 -3.53 -0.38
N PRO A 26 19.22 -4.68 -1.08
CA PRO A 26 19.54 -4.76 -2.49
C PRO A 26 18.77 -3.72 -3.32
N ILE A 27 19.44 -3.13 -4.32
CA ILE A 27 18.88 -2.08 -5.19
C ILE A 27 17.54 -2.46 -5.81
N ILE A 28 17.33 -3.75 -6.12
CA ILE A 28 16.10 -4.27 -6.70
C ILE A 28 14.88 -4.06 -5.79
N ILE A 29 15.06 -4.14 -4.46
CA ILE A 29 13.98 -3.93 -3.48
C ILE A 29 13.61 -2.45 -3.42
N THR A 30 14.61 -1.57 -3.44
CA THR A 30 14.41 -0.12 -3.51
C THR A 30 13.66 0.27 -4.78
N LEU A 31 14.05 -0.28 -5.93
CA LEU A 31 13.36 -0.04 -7.21
C LEU A 31 11.92 -0.54 -7.20
N GLY A 32 11.67 -1.71 -6.62
CA GLY A 32 10.31 -2.22 -6.42
C GLY A 32 9.45 -1.27 -5.58
N SER A 33 10.01 -0.75 -4.49
CA SER A 33 9.31 0.22 -3.63
C SER A 33 8.98 1.53 -4.37
N VAL A 34 9.92 2.05 -5.16
CA VAL A 34 9.70 3.25 -5.99
C VAL A 34 8.60 3.02 -7.04
N LEU A 35 8.58 1.83 -7.64
CA LEU A 35 7.54 1.46 -8.59
C LEU A 35 6.16 1.38 -7.92
N ASP A 36 6.07 0.77 -6.74
CA ASP A 36 4.83 0.71 -5.96
C ASP A 36 4.30 2.11 -5.59
N ILE A 37 5.18 2.98 -5.07
CA ILE A 37 4.84 4.38 -4.77
C ILE A 37 4.27 5.07 -6.02
N THR A 38 4.94 4.90 -7.16
CA THR A 38 4.53 5.53 -8.42
C THR A 38 3.16 5.04 -8.87
N LEU A 39 2.92 3.73 -8.85
CA LEU A 39 1.63 3.13 -9.21
C LEU A 39 0.50 3.60 -8.29
N LEU A 40 0.74 3.67 -6.99
CA LEU A 40 -0.24 4.17 -6.01
C LEU A 40 -0.59 5.64 -6.26
N LEU A 41 0.41 6.49 -6.51
CA LEU A 41 0.20 7.92 -6.78
C LEU A 41 -0.54 8.14 -8.10
N ILE A 42 -0.19 7.40 -9.16
CA ILE A 42 -0.91 7.45 -10.45
C ILE A 42 -2.36 7.01 -10.26
N SER A 43 -2.59 5.88 -9.57
CA SER A 43 -3.94 5.36 -9.30
C SER A 43 -4.76 6.35 -8.49
N SER A 44 -4.18 6.92 -7.43
CA SER A 44 -4.77 7.97 -6.61
C SER A 44 -5.16 9.20 -7.44
N TYR A 45 -4.27 9.66 -8.32
CA TYR A 45 -4.53 10.79 -9.22
C TYR A 45 -5.67 10.50 -10.20
N PHE A 46 -5.72 9.30 -10.79
CA PHE A 46 -6.80 8.89 -11.70
C PHE A 46 -8.15 8.81 -11.01
N ILE A 47 -8.19 8.31 -9.76
CA ILE A 47 -9.39 8.31 -8.93
C ILE A 47 -9.83 9.74 -8.62
N TYR A 48 -8.89 10.63 -8.25
CA TYR A 48 -9.17 12.05 -8.01
C TYR A 48 -9.77 12.74 -9.23
N LYS A 49 -9.29 12.41 -10.43
CA LYS A 49 -9.82 12.92 -11.71
C LYS A 49 -11.10 12.22 -12.19
N ASN A 50 -11.65 11.27 -11.43
CA ASN A 50 -12.84 10.49 -11.78
C ASN A 50 -12.72 9.75 -13.13
N ILE A 51 -11.51 9.28 -13.47
CA ILE A 51 -11.29 8.51 -14.71
C ILE A 51 -12.01 7.16 -14.61
N LYS A 52 -12.60 6.71 -15.72
CA LYS A 52 -13.33 5.43 -15.80
C LYS A 52 -12.42 4.28 -15.35
N TYR A 53 -12.98 3.36 -14.56
CA TYR A 53 -12.28 2.18 -14.00
C TYR A 53 -11.10 2.44 -13.06
N SER A 54 -10.74 3.70 -12.76
CA SER A 54 -9.67 4.04 -11.82
C SER A 54 -9.84 3.39 -10.44
N SER A 55 -11.08 3.35 -9.93
CA SER A 55 -11.38 2.68 -8.66
C SER A 55 -11.17 1.16 -8.68
N LEU A 56 -11.35 0.51 -9.84
CA LEU A 56 -11.06 -0.91 -10.01
C LEU A 56 -9.54 -1.15 -10.09
N PHE A 57 -8.82 -0.26 -10.77
CA PHE A 57 -7.36 -0.32 -10.83
C PHE A 57 -6.74 -0.19 -9.43
N GLY A 58 -7.21 0.76 -8.61
CA GLY A 58 -6.77 0.88 -7.21
C GLY A 58 -7.11 -0.36 -6.37
N LEU A 59 -8.21 -1.05 -6.66
CA LEU A 59 -8.56 -2.32 -5.98
C LEU A 59 -7.54 -3.40 -6.33
N ILE A 60 -7.23 -3.57 -7.62
CA ILE A 60 -6.26 -4.55 -8.11
C ILE A 60 -4.89 -4.30 -7.46
N ILE A 61 -4.41 -3.05 -7.46
CA ILE A 61 -3.15 -2.69 -6.79
C ILE A 61 -3.19 -3.06 -5.30
N SER A 62 -4.27 -2.70 -4.59
CA SER A 62 -4.39 -2.97 -3.16
C SER A 62 -4.34 -4.48 -2.85
N VAL A 63 -4.99 -5.30 -3.67
CA VAL A 63 -4.93 -6.77 -3.53
C VAL A 63 -3.53 -7.29 -3.82
N LEU A 64 -2.90 -6.83 -4.91
CA LEU A 64 -1.54 -7.24 -5.27
C LEU A 64 -0.52 -6.87 -4.21
N GLN A 65 -0.67 -5.71 -3.54
CA GLN A 65 0.21 -5.32 -2.45
C GLN A 65 0.13 -6.26 -1.25
N ILE A 66 -1.08 -6.63 -0.82
CA ILE A 66 -1.29 -7.57 0.28
C ILE A 66 -0.67 -8.92 -0.08
N LEU A 67 -0.95 -9.43 -1.28
CA LEU A 67 -0.43 -10.71 -1.74
C LEU A 67 1.09 -10.69 -1.87
N GLY A 68 1.63 -9.70 -2.57
CA GLY A 68 3.06 -9.54 -2.79
C GLY A 68 3.84 -9.48 -1.48
N ASN A 69 3.39 -8.66 -0.52
CA ASN A 69 4.01 -8.58 0.79
C ASN A 69 3.92 -9.91 1.55
N SER A 70 2.74 -10.55 1.59
CA SER A 70 2.53 -11.80 2.32
C SER A 70 3.38 -12.98 1.84
N THR A 71 3.88 -12.91 0.61
CA THR A 71 4.72 -13.96 0.00
C THR A 71 6.21 -13.61 -0.04
N ASP A 72 6.61 -12.40 0.36
CA ASP A 72 8.01 -11.96 0.28
C ASP A 72 8.81 -12.48 1.49
N PRO A 73 9.85 -13.32 1.28
CA PRO A 73 10.69 -13.80 2.36
C PRO A 73 11.38 -12.69 3.16
N THR A 74 11.62 -11.52 2.55
CA THR A 74 12.26 -10.37 3.20
C THR A 74 11.35 -9.78 4.27
N HIS A 75 10.07 -9.57 3.94
CA HIS A 75 9.07 -9.07 4.87
C HIS A 75 8.78 -10.06 5.99
N LEU A 76 8.73 -11.36 5.67
CA LEU A 76 8.55 -12.41 6.67
C LEU A 76 9.72 -12.50 7.66
N ARG A 77 10.95 -12.34 7.19
CA ARG A 77 12.14 -12.30 8.05
C ARG A 77 12.15 -11.04 8.93
N ALA A 78 11.87 -9.87 8.36
CA ALA A 78 11.81 -8.62 9.12
C ALA A 78 10.82 -8.73 10.28
N LEU A 79 9.61 -9.23 10.01
CA LEU A 79 8.57 -9.39 11.03
C LEU A 79 8.97 -10.38 12.15
N SER A 80 9.79 -11.38 11.84
CA SER A 80 10.31 -12.32 12.86
C SER A 80 11.29 -11.67 13.82
N GLU A 81 11.89 -10.53 13.45
CA GLU A 81 12.79 -9.72 14.27
C GLU A 81 12.07 -8.53 14.94
N PHE A 82 10.74 -8.46 14.83
CA PHE A 82 9.94 -7.39 15.44
C PHE A 82 10.21 -7.27 16.95
N GLY A 83 10.38 -6.04 17.43
CA GLY A 83 10.63 -5.77 18.85
C GLY A 83 12.08 -5.93 19.31
N THR A 84 12.98 -6.48 18.47
CA THR A 84 14.41 -6.62 18.83
C THR A 84 15.13 -5.28 18.88
N THR A 85 14.77 -4.35 18.00
CA THR A 85 15.27 -2.97 18.02
C THR A 85 14.15 -1.99 17.65
N LEU A 86 14.28 -0.74 18.09
CA LEU A 86 13.35 0.33 17.70
C LEU A 86 13.33 0.54 16.18
N TYR A 87 14.49 0.41 15.53
CA TYR A 87 14.62 0.57 14.08
C TYR A 87 13.82 -0.48 13.32
N LEU A 88 13.99 -1.77 13.64
CA LEU A 88 13.25 -2.85 12.99
C LEU A 88 11.75 -2.78 13.28
N SER A 89 11.39 -2.51 14.54
CA SER A 89 9.98 -2.33 14.92
C SER A 89 9.30 -1.17 14.15
N THR A 90 10.03 -0.08 13.90
CA THR A 90 9.52 1.05 13.10
C THR A 90 9.30 0.64 11.64
N LEU A 91 10.25 -0.11 11.06
CA LEU A 91 10.11 -0.63 9.70
C LEU A 91 8.93 -1.59 9.56
N ASP A 92 8.72 -2.46 10.53
CA ASP A 92 7.59 -3.40 10.52
C ASP A 92 6.24 -2.69 10.65
N VAL A 93 6.16 -1.64 11.48
CA VAL A 93 4.95 -0.80 11.55
C VAL A 93 4.69 -0.10 10.22
N LEU A 94 5.73 0.48 9.60
CA LEU A 94 5.61 1.11 8.28
C LEU A 94 5.18 0.09 7.22
N MET A 95 5.71 -1.13 7.27
CA MET A 95 5.31 -2.22 6.39
C MET A 95 3.83 -2.59 6.57
N ILE A 96 3.37 -2.80 7.81
CA ILE A 96 1.98 -3.14 8.11
C ILE A 96 1.03 -2.05 7.61
N LEU A 97 1.36 -0.79 7.88
CA LEU A 97 0.55 0.34 7.42
C LEU A 97 0.48 0.38 5.88
N SER A 98 1.64 0.28 5.24
CA SER A 98 1.80 0.39 3.79
C SER A 98 1.08 -0.69 3.00
N PHE A 99 1.26 -1.95 3.40
CA PHE A 99 0.89 -3.11 2.57
C PHE A 99 -0.35 -3.85 3.08
N TYR A 100 -0.81 -3.57 4.30
CA TYR A 100 -2.01 -4.20 4.87
C TYR A 100 -3.07 -3.18 5.27
N ALA A 101 -2.77 -2.27 6.20
CA ALA A 101 -3.80 -1.40 6.79
C ALA A 101 -4.44 -0.46 5.75
N PHE A 102 -3.64 0.27 4.97
CA PHE A 102 -4.18 1.17 3.96
C PHE A 102 -4.79 0.45 2.76
N PRO A 103 -4.19 -0.63 2.21
CA PRO A 103 -4.84 -1.44 1.17
C PRO A 103 -6.18 -2.05 1.63
N LEU A 104 -6.27 -2.58 2.85
CA LEU A 104 -7.53 -3.07 3.41
C LEU A 104 -8.56 -1.95 3.56
N LEU A 105 -8.15 -0.78 4.06
CA LEU A 105 -9.03 0.38 4.13
C LEU A 105 -9.55 0.77 2.74
N TYR A 106 -8.71 0.74 1.71
CA TYR A 106 -9.16 0.96 0.33
C TYR A 106 -10.23 -0.04 -0.09
N ILE A 107 -9.98 -1.34 0.11
CA ILE A 107 -10.89 -2.43 -0.27
C ILE A 107 -12.24 -2.27 0.43
N LEU A 108 -12.24 -1.95 1.73
CA LEU A 108 -13.45 -1.71 2.51
C LEU A 108 -14.24 -0.51 1.97
N LEU A 109 -13.57 0.62 1.76
CA LEU A 109 -14.21 1.83 1.23
C LEU A 109 -14.75 1.63 -0.19
N PHE A 110 -14.06 0.87 -1.03
CA PHE A 110 -14.52 0.50 -2.36
C PHE A 110 -15.80 -0.33 -2.29
N SER A 111 -15.80 -1.35 -1.43
CA SER A 111 -16.93 -2.26 -1.24
C SER A 111 -18.17 -1.52 -0.73
N LEU A 112 -18.01 -0.68 0.29
CA LEU A 112 -19.10 0.17 0.83
C LEU A 112 -19.69 1.10 -0.23
N GLN A 113 -18.86 1.70 -1.09
CA GLN A 113 -19.37 2.55 -2.18
C GLN A 113 -20.18 1.78 -3.22
N LYS A 114 -19.82 0.53 -3.50
CA LYS A 114 -20.57 -0.31 -4.45
C LYS A 114 -21.90 -0.77 -3.87
N LEU A 115 -21.94 -1.11 -2.58
CA LEU A 115 -23.18 -1.48 -1.88
C LEU A 115 -24.17 -0.31 -1.86
N ASN A 116 -23.72 0.87 -1.40
CA ASN A 116 -24.57 2.07 -1.33
C ASN A 116 -25.06 2.56 -2.71
N LYS A 117 -24.35 2.23 -3.79
CA LYS A 117 -24.77 2.57 -5.15
C LYS A 117 -25.84 1.59 -5.68
N LYS A 118 -25.83 0.33 -5.22
CA LYS A 118 -26.85 -0.66 -5.57
C LYS A 118 -28.18 -0.40 -4.86
N GLU A 119 -28.16 0.07 -3.61
CA GLU A 119 -29.38 0.40 -2.84
C GLU A 119 -30.15 1.63 -3.37
N LYS A 120 -29.51 2.44 -4.23
CA LYS A 120 -30.10 3.65 -4.82
C LYS A 120 -30.66 3.44 -6.23
N ILE A 121 -30.62 2.21 -6.75
CA ILE A 121 -31.18 1.80 -8.05
C ILE A 121 -32.39 0.94 -7.78
#